data_AF-A0A7M2GG79-F1
#
_entry.id   AF-A0A7M2GG79-F1
#
_cell.length_a   1.000
_cell.length_b   1.000
_cell.length_c   1.000
_cell.angle_alpha   90.00
_cell.angle_beta   90.00
_cell.angle_gamma   90.00
#
_symmetry.space_group_name_H-M   'P 1'
#
loop_
_entity.id
_entity.type
_entity.pdbx_description
1 polymer ?
#
loop_
_entity_poly.entity_id
_entity_poly.type
_entity_poly.pdbx_seq_one_letter_code
_entity_poly.pdbx_strand_id
1 'polypeptide(L)'
;MSWTTALGLARRLWWAPVIIGLVVALALTSMKVDVRTAERDKARTDLSAEQQARKQTVANYRAASAEALRQAAENVKRVKAEQATITERKINDLQAHYAAVDARYERVRVQLAARTDLRSSDPAPVSIASEATCRAYGGTSCDGLLAKLRIAERQAWNLIELREWVRQQAAVDVTPASEAAD
;
A
#
# COMPACT_ATOMS: atom_id res chain seq x y z
N MET A 1 27.74 -33.79 -92.90
CA MET A 1 26.83 -32.63 -93.00
C MET A 1 27.54 -31.54 -93.79
N SER A 2 26.99 -31.12 -94.93
CA SER A 2 27.66 -30.20 -95.85
C SER A 2 27.74 -28.79 -95.28
N TRP A 3 28.87 -28.12 -95.46
CA TRP A 3 29.11 -26.73 -95.02
C TRP A 3 28.06 -25.73 -95.55
N THR A 4 27.39 -26.05 -96.65
CA THR A 4 26.35 -25.23 -97.27
C THR A 4 25.03 -25.20 -96.49
N THR A 5 24.68 -26.25 -95.75
CA THR A 5 23.49 -26.24 -94.88
C THR A 5 23.73 -25.51 -93.56
N ALA A 6 24.97 -25.54 -93.06
CA ALA A 6 25.39 -24.80 -91.86
C ALA A 6 25.35 -23.28 -92.06
N LEU A 7 25.82 -22.79 -93.22
CA LEU A 7 25.80 -21.35 -93.57
C LEU A 7 24.37 -20.82 -93.80
N GLY A 8 23.46 -21.64 -94.36
CA GLY A 8 22.05 -21.26 -94.55
C GLY A 8 21.28 -21.14 -93.23
N LEU A 9 21.54 -22.03 -92.27
CA LEU A 9 20.97 -21.95 -90.92
C LEU A 9 21.50 -20.75 -90.13
N ALA A 10 22.81 -20.48 -90.20
CA ALA A 10 23.43 -19.34 -89.52
C ALA A 10 22.86 -17.99 -89.99
N ARG A 11 22.59 -17.83 -91.29
CA ARG A 11 21.98 -16.61 -91.85
C ARG A 11 20.49 -16.48 -91.54
N ARG A 12 19.77 -17.60 -91.38
CA ARG A 12 18.33 -17.62 -91.07
C ARG A 12 18.03 -17.39 -89.58
N LEU A 13 18.95 -17.75 -88.69
CA LEU A 13 18.83 -17.65 -87.23
C LEU A 13 19.72 -16.57 -86.60
N TRP A 14 20.29 -15.65 -87.39
CA TRP A 14 21.18 -14.59 -86.88
C TRP A 14 20.54 -13.68 -85.80
N TRP A 15 19.21 -13.59 -85.78
CA TRP A 15 18.43 -12.83 -84.79
C TRP A 15 18.18 -13.58 -83.47
N ALA A 16 18.34 -14.91 -83.45
CA ALA A 16 18.11 -15.75 -82.27
C ALA A 16 18.97 -15.34 -81.04
N PRO A 17 20.28 -15.05 -81.15
CA PRO A 17 21.07 -14.63 -79.98
C PRO A 17 20.60 -13.29 -79.39
N VAL A 18 20.07 -12.38 -80.22
CA VAL A 18 19.52 -11.09 -79.75
C VAL A 18 18.26 -11.33 -78.92
N ILE A 19 17.34 -12.17 -79.42
CA ILE A 19 16.12 -12.49 -78.69
C ILE A 19 16.43 -13.26 -77.40
N ILE A 20 17.34 -14.24 -77.44
CA ILE A 20 17.78 -14.97 -76.25
C ILE A 20 18.38 -14.01 -75.22
N GLY A 21 19.25 -13.08 -75.63
CA GLY A 21 19.82 -12.07 -74.76
C GLY A 21 18.76 -11.17 -74.11
N LEU A 22 17.72 -10.78 -74.87
CA LEU A 22 16.64 -9.93 -74.39
C LEU A 22 15.74 -10.67 -73.39
N VAL A 23 15.41 -11.94 -73.64
CA VAL A 23 14.65 -12.79 -72.70
C VAL A 23 15.43 -13.02 -71.42
N VAL A 24 16.74 -13.30 -71.51
CA VAL A 24 17.60 -13.47 -70.33
C VAL A 24 17.68 -12.16 -69.53
N ALA A 25 17.84 -11.01 -70.19
CA ALA A 25 17.85 -9.71 -69.53
C ALA A 25 16.53 -9.41 -68.82
N LEU A 26 15.39 -9.73 -69.45
CA LEU A 26 14.05 -9.55 -68.87
C LEU A 26 13.82 -10.46 -67.66
N ALA A 27 14.28 -11.71 -67.72
CA ALA A 27 14.19 -12.66 -66.60
C ALA A 27 15.05 -12.22 -65.41
N LEU A 28 16.26 -11.68 -65.67
CA LEU A 28 17.14 -11.17 -64.62
C LEU A 28 16.57 -9.90 -63.95
N THR A 29 15.91 -9.01 -64.72
CA THR A 29 15.29 -7.80 -64.15
C THR A 29 14.03 -8.14 -63.38
N SER A 30 13.18 -9.06 -63.85
CA SER A 30 11.99 -9.51 -63.11
C SER A 30 12.38 -10.16 -61.78
N MET A 31 13.38 -11.05 -61.77
CA MET A 31 13.87 -11.70 -60.55
C MET A 31 14.42 -10.69 -59.52
N LYS A 32 15.11 -9.63 -59.97
CA LYS A 32 15.57 -8.55 -59.08
C LYS A 32 14.42 -7.73 -58.51
N VAL A 33 13.34 -7.52 -59.27
CA VAL A 33 12.15 -6.79 -58.80
C VAL A 33 11.44 -7.63 -57.73
N ASP A 34 11.28 -8.93 -57.96
CA ASP A 34 10.64 -9.86 -57.00
C ASP A 34 11.40 -9.95 -55.67
N VAL A 35 12.74 -9.98 -55.72
CA VAL A 35 13.56 -9.95 -54.50
C VAL A 35 13.38 -8.63 -53.74
N ARG A 36 13.39 -7.49 -54.45
CA ARG A 36 13.21 -6.18 -53.81
C ARG A 36 11.80 -5.98 -53.25
N THR A 37 10.76 -6.51 -53.89
CA THR A 37 9.40 -6.47 -53.36
C THR A 37 9.27 -7.37 -52.13
N ALA A 38 9.83 -8.58 -52.17
CA ALA A 38 9.86 -9.47 -51.01
C ALA A 38 10.60 -8.86 -49.81
N GLU A 39 11.75 -8.20 -50.03
CA GLU A 39 12.48 -7.49 -48.98
C GLU A 39 11.67 -6.33 -48.39
N ARG A 40 10.96 -5.56 -49.24
CA ARG A 40 10.10 -4.45 -48.79
C ARG A 40 8.89 -4.95 -48.00
N ASP A 41 8.27 -6.02 -48.44
CA ASP A 41 7.11 -6.60 -47.76
C ASP A 41 7.52 -7.24 -46.44
N LYS A 42 8.70 -7.88 -46.39
CA LYS A 42 9.30 -8.34 -45.14
C LYS A 42 9.56 -7.17 -44.19
N ALA A 43 10.21 -6.10 -44.64
CA ALA A 43 10.48 -4.93 -43.79
C ALA A 43 9.17 -4.29 -43.27
N ARG A 44 8.11 -4.24 -44.09
CA ARG A 44 6.80 -3.72 -43.67
C ARG A 44 6.11 -4.61 -42.63
N THR A 45 6.20 -5.93 -42.80
CA THR A 45 5.63 -6.89 -41.84
C THR A 45 6.40 -6.89 -40.53
N ASP A 46 7.73 -6.80 -40.57
CA ASP A 46 8.57 -6.69 -39.38
C ASP A 46 8.27 -5.38 -38.61
N LEU A 47 8.18 -4.24 -39.30
CA LEU A 47 7.83 -2.95 -38.68
C LEU A 47 6.42 -2.96 -38.08
N SER A 48 5.43 -3.56 -38.75
CA SER A 48 4.07 -3.62 -38.22
C SER A 48 3.97 -4.54 -37.00
N ALA A 49 4.70 -5.67 -37.01
CA ALA A 49 4.82 -6.57 -35.87
C ALA A 49 5.48 -5.88 -34.67
N GLU A 50 6.56 -5.12 -34.90
CA GLU A 50 7.24 -4.36 -33.84
C GLU A 50 6.34 -3.27 -33.25
N GLN A 51 5.63 -2.52 -34.09
CA GLN A 51 4.65 -1.53 -33.64
C GLN A 51 3.53 -2.16 -32.83
N GLN A 52 3.03 -3.33 -33.23
CA GLN A 52 2.00 -4.07 -32.51
C GLN A 52 2.51 -4.53 -31.14
N ALA A 53 3.71 -5.10 -31.08
CA ALA A 53 4.35 -5.54 -29.83
C ALA A 53 4.58 -4.35 -28.88
N ARG A 54 5.00 -3.20 -29.41
CA ARG A 54 5.18 -1.98 -28.63
C ARG A 54 3.84 -1.45 -28.08
N LYS A 55 2.79 -1.45 -28.90
CA LYS A 55 1.43 -1.07 -28.45
C LYS A 55 0.93 -1.99 -27.34
N GLN A 56 1.13 -3.30 -27.48
CA GLN A 56 0.78 -4.28 -26.45
C GLN A 56 1.55 -4.04 -25.16
N THR A 57 2.87 -3.81 -25.26
CA THR A 57 3.71 -3.50 -24.08
C THR A 57 3.22 -2.27 -23.35
N VAL A 58 2.89 -1.18 -24.08
CA VAL A 58 2.34 0.05 -23.49
C VAL A 58 0.97 -0.20 -22.85
N ALA A 59 0.10 -0.98 -23.50
CA ALA A 59 -1.21 -1.33 -22.96
C ALA A 59 -1.08 -2.14 -21.66
N ASN A 60 -0.20 -3.14 -21.65
CA ASN A 60 0.08 -3.97 -20.47
C ASN A 60 0.63 -3.12 -19.32
N TYR A 61 1.57 -2.20 -19.60
CA TYR A 61 2.11 -1.30 -18.59
C TYR A 61 1.03 -0.39 -17.98
N ARG A 62 0.15 0.17 -18.82
CA ARG A 62 -0.97 1.01 -18.36
C ARG A 62 -1.97 0.21 -17.52
N ALA A 63 -2.30 -1.01 -17.94
CA ALA A 63 -3.19 -1.90 -17.20
C ALA A 63 -2.60 -2.27 -15.84
N ALA A 64 -1.32 -2.65 -15.79
CA ALA A 64 -0.60 -2.94 -14.55
C ALA A 64 -0.54 -1.73 -13.62
N SER A 65 -0.28 -0.53 -14.15
CA SER A 65 -0.28 0.71 -13.36
C SER A 65 -1.67 1.01 -12.77
N ALA A 66 -2.74 0.83 -13.55
CA ALA A 66 -4.10 1.04 -13.08
C ALA A 66 -4.53 0.01 -12.01
N GLU A 67 -4.06 -1.23 -12.14
CA GLU A 67 -4.25 -2.27 -11.12
C GLU A 67 -3.51 -1.93 -9.83
N ALA A 68 -2.23 -1.54 -9.92
CA ALA A 68 -1.44 -1.13 -8.75
C ALA A 68 -2.08 0.06 -8.00
N LEU A 69 -2.64 1.03 -8.72
CA LEU A 69 -3.38 2.15 -8.11
C LEU A 69 -4.66 1.69 -7.39
N ARG A 70 -5.39 0.70 -7.95
CA ARG A 70 -6.58 0.14 -7.30
C ARG A 70 -6.21 -0.58 -6.02
N GLN A 71 -5.18 -1.44 -6.06
CA GLN A 71 -4.68 -2.15 -4.90
C GLN A 71 -4.15 -1.20 -3.82
N ALA A 72 -3.43 -0.14 -4.20
CA ALA A 72 -2.98 0.88 -3.27
C ALA A 72 -4.16 1.60 -2.59
N ALA A 73 -5.21 1.95 -3.35
CA ALA A 73 -6.40 2.60 -2.80
C ALA A 73 -7.17 1.70 -1.82
N GLU A 74 -7.29 0.40 -2.12
CA GLU A 74 -7.90 -0.58 -1.22
C GLU A 74 -7.08 -0.79 0.04
N ASN A 75 -5.76 -0.90 -0.11
CA ASN A 75 -4.86 -1.05 1.02
C ASN A 75 -4.93 0.17 1.97
N VAL A 76 -4.94 1.39 1.43
CA VAL A 76 -5.13 2.62 2.22
C VAL A 76 -6.47 2.59 2.97
N LYS A 77 -7.56 2.11 2.36
CA LYS A 77 -8.85 1.98 3.02
C LYS A 77 -8.78 0.96 4.18
N ARG A 78 -8.16 -0.19 3.95
CA ARG A 78 -7.96 -1.24 4.98
C ARG A 78 -7.18 -0.69 6.17
N VAL A 79 -6.01 -0.11 5.91
CA VAL A 79 -5.14 0.47 6.95
C VAL A 79 -5.91 1.52 7.75
N LYS A 80 -6.63 2.43 7.09
CA LYS A 80 -7.44 3.44 7.78
C LYS A 80 -8.53 2.83 8.66
N ALA A 81 -9.22 1.80 8.16
CA ALA A 81 -10.27 1.11 8.93
C ALA A 81 -9.67 0.44 10.18
N GLU A 82 -8.54 -0.25 10.03
CA GLU A 82 -7.84 -0.91 11.13
C GLU A 82 -7.35 0.09 12.19
N GLN A 83 -6.71 1.18 11.76
CA GLN A 83 -6.28 2.26 12.64
C GLN A 83 -7.45 2.92 13.38
N ALA A 84 -8.61 3.07 12.72
CA ALA A 84 -9.83 3.59 13.33
C ALA A 84 -10.37 2.63 14.40
N THR A 85 -10.43 1.32 14.11
CA THR A 85 -10.85 0.30 15.08
C THR A 85 -9.94 0.26 16.32
N ILE A 86 -8.61 0.36 16.13
CA ILE A 86 -7.66 0.45 17.25
C ILE A 86 -7.95 1.70 18.09
N THR A 87 -8.17 2.83 17.44
CA THR A 87 -8.43 4.11 18.12
C THR A 87 -9.75 4.06 18.90
N GLU A 88 -10.82 3.55 18.30
CA GLU A 88 -12.12 3.41 18.96
C GLU A 88 -12.04 2.51 20.19
N ARG A 89 -11.41 1.33 20.05
CA ARG A 89 -11.21 0.41 21.18
C ARG A 89 -10.46 1.08 22.33
N LYS A 90 -9.37 1.79 22.03
CA LYS A 90 -8.56 2.49 23.03
C LYS A 90 -9.32 3.62 23.72
N ILE A 91 -10.14 4.37 23.00
CA ILE A 91 -11.01 5.39 23.59
C ILE A 91 -12.02 4.75 24.56
N ASN A 92 -12.67 3.66 24.15
CA ASN A 92 -13.64 2.96 24.98
C ASN A 92 -12.99 2.39 26.25
N ASP A 93 -11.83 1.75 26.13
CA ASP A 93 -11.07 1.21 27.26
C ASP A 93 -10.66 2.32 28.24
N LEU A 94 -10.18 3.47 27.72
CA LEU A 94 -9.80 4.62 28.53
C LEU A 94 -11.01 5.22 29.28
N GLN A 95 -12.15 5.35 28.61
CA GLN A 95 -13.39 5.84 29.22
C GLN A 95 -13.89 4.90 30.32
N ALA A 96 -13.89 3.59 30.07
CA ALA A 96 -14.25 2.58 31.06
C ALA A 96 -13.32 2.64 32.29
N HIS A 97 -12.02 2.80 32.06
CA HIS A 97 -11.04 2.96 33.13
C HIS A 97 -11.31 4.22 33.95
N TYR A 98 -11.56 5.37 33.31
CA TYR A 98 -11.89 6.61 34.03
C TYR A 98 -13.15 6.49 34.88
N ALA A 99 -14.20 5.83 34.38
CA ALA A 99 -15.40 5.55 35.16
C ALA A 99 -15.11 4.65 36.38
N ALA A 100 -14.27 3.62 36.21
CA ALA A 100 -13.86 2.75 37.31
C ALA A 100 -13.03 3.49 38.37
N VAL A 101 -12.12 4.36 37.93
CA VAL A 101 -11.33 5.25 38.80
C VAL A 101 -12.27 6.17 39.57
N ASP A 102 -13.21 6.85 38.91
CA ASP A 102 -14.18 7.73 39.57
C ASP A 102 -15.00 6.99 40.62
N ALA A 103 -15.55 5.84 40.28
CA ALA A 103 -16.33 5.03 41.22
C ALA A 103 -15.49 4.60 42.42
N ARG A 104 -14.20 4.29 42.24
CA ARG A 104 -13.30 3.91 43.34
C ARG A 104 -13.01 5.09 44.26
N TYR A 105 -12.65 6.25 43.70
CA TYR A 105 -12.37 7.45 44.50
C TYR A 105 -13.62 7.95 45.23
N GLU A 106 -14.79 7.85 44.61
CA GLU A 106 -16.05 8.20 45.26
C GLU A 106 -16.37 7.26 46.44
N ARG A 107 -16.16 5.94 46.28
CA ARG A 107 -16.28 5.00 47.41
C ARG A 107 -15.36 5.36 48.57
N VAL A 108 -14.11 5.73 48.27
CA VAL A 108 -13.14 6.15 49.30
C VAL A 108 -13.61 7.44 49.98
N ARG A 109 -14.11 8.42 49.21
CA ARG A 109 -14.64 9.68 49.73
C ARG A 109 -15.81 9.45 50.68
N VAL A 110 -16.79 8.63 50.29
CA VAL A 110 -17.95 8.27 51.13
C VAL A 110 -17.52 7.53 52.40
N GLN A 111 -16.57 6.61 52.31
CA GLN A 111 -16.04 5.89 53.49
C GLN A 111 -15.32 6.83 54.46
N LEU A 112 -14.56 7.82 53.95
CA LEU A 112 -13.92 8.83 54.79
C LEU A 112 -14.94 9.73 55.49
N ALA A 113 -16.00 10.16 54.79
CA ALA A 113 -17.08 10.93 55.36
C ALA A 113 -17.79 10.17 56.49
N ALA A 114 -18.19 8.92 56.23
CA ALA A 114 -18.88 8.09 57.22
C ALA A 114 -18.05 7.82 58.50
N ARG A 115 -16.72 7.73 58.39
CA ARG A 115 -15.82 7.59 59.56
C ARG A 115 -15.70 8.88 60.37
N THR A 116 -15.91 10.04 59.75
CA THR A 116 -15.85 11.34 60.42
C THR A 116 -17.11 11.59 61.26
N ASP A 117 -18.25 11.00 60.87
CA ASP A 117 -19.53 11.11 61.59
C ASP A 117 -19.62 10.21 62.84
N LEU A 118 -18.80 9.16 62.94
CA LEU A 118 -18.70 8.27 64.10
C LEU A 118 -17.81 8.85 65.21
N ARG A 119 -18.06 10.10 65.63
CA ARG A 119 -17.38 10.70 66.79
C ARG A 119 -17.66 9.88 68.06
N SER A 120 -16.76 8.97 68.36
CA SER A 120 -16.62 8.33 69.67
C SER A 120 -16.43 9.39 70.75
N SER A 121 -17.14 9.25 71.88
CA SER A 121 -17.03 10.13 73.05
C SER A 121 -15.78 9.89 73.89
N ASP A 122 -14.86 9.03 73.43
CA ASP A 122 -13.71 8.57 74.20
C ASP A 122 -12.44 9.33 73.76
N PRO A 123 -11.72 10.02 74.66
CA PRO A 123 -10.51 10.77 74.33
C PRO A 123 -9.31 9.81 74.18
N ALA A 124 -9.33 8.96 73.16
CA ALA A 124 -8.16 8.19 72.76
C ALA A 124 -7.23 9.08 71.89
N PRO A 125 -5.96 9.26 72.26
CA PRO A 125 -5.07 10.24 71.62
C PRO A 125 -4.44 9.69 70.34
N VAL A 126 -5.21 9.30 69.30
CA VAL A 126 -4.68 9.12 67.92
C VAL A 126 -5.71 8.93 66.80
N SER A 127 -7.02 9.05 67.01
CA SER A 127 -8.01 8.78 65.92
C SER A 127 -8.48 10.01 65.11
N ILE A 128 -7.97 11.22 65.37
CA ILE A 128 -8.43 12.48 64.74
C ILE A 128 -7.56 12.88 63.53
N ALA A 129 -6.71 11.95 63.10
CA ALA A 129 -5.67 12.08 62.09
C ALA A 129 -6.19 11.84 60.66
N SER A 130 -7.35 12.36 60.27
CA SER A 130 -7.75 12.35 58.85
C SER A 130 -7.32 13.66 58.19
N GLU A 131 -7.93 14.78 58.56
CA GLU A 131 -7.70 16.05 57.87
C GLU A 131 -6.37 16.72 58.25
N ALA A 132 -5.97 16.64 59.52
CA ALA A 132 -4.67 17.14 59.98
C ALA A 132 -3.52 16.36 59.33
N THR A 133 -3.67 15.04 59.14
CA THR A 133 -2.71 14.20 58.41
C THR A 133 -2.67 14.55 56.92
N CYS A 134 -3.83 14.72 56.27
CA CYS A 134 -3.88 15.15 54.88
C CYS A 134 -3.21 16.51 54.67
N ARG A 135 -3.35 17.45 55.62
CA ARG A 135 -2.65 18.74 55.57
C ARG A 135 -1.16 18.60 55.89
N ALA A 136 -0.78 17.82 56.90
CA ALA A 136 0.60 17.66 57.33
C ALA A 136 1.47 16.96 56.28
N TYR A 137 0.96 15.90 55.65
CA TYR A 137 1.70 15.11 54.67
C TYR A 137 1.34 15.46 53.22
N GLY A 138 0.09 15.85 52.94
CA GLY A 138 -0.39 16.15 51.60
C GLY A 138 -0.50 17.65 51.28
N GLY A 139 -0.31 18.54 52.27
CA GLY A 139 -0.41 19.99 52.09
C GLY A 139 -1.80 20.47 51.64
N THR A 140 -2.85 19.66 51.81
CA THR A 140 -4.22 19.95 51.33
C THR A 140 -5.28 19.22 52.16
N SER A 141 -6.56 19.53 51.95
CA SER A 141 -7.65 18.76 52.58
C SER A 141 -7.66 17.32 52.06
N CYS A 142 -8.26 16.38 52.78
CA CYS A 142 -8.34 15.00 52.29
C CYS A 142 -9.07 14.90 50.95
N ASP A 143 -10.11 15.71 50.73
CA ASP A 143 -10.78 15.82 49.43
C ASP A 143 -9.85 16.37 48.35
N GLY A 144 -9.06 17.41 48.65
CA GLY A 144 -8.05 17.94 47.75
C GLY A 144 -6.97 16.92 47.40
N LEU A 145 -6.56 16.09 48.35
CA LEU A 145 -5.59 15.03 48.15
C LEU A 145 -6.17 13.92 47.26
N LEU A 146 -7.40 13.46 47.54
CA LEU A 146 -8.10 12.47 46.71
C LEU A 146 -8.30 12.98 45.28
N ALA A 147 -8.65 14.26 45.11
CA ALA A 147 -8.78 14.87 43.79
C ALA A 147 -7.44 14.88 43.02
N LYS A 148 -6.33 15.25 43.68
CA LYS A 148 -4.99 15.21 43.08
C LYS A 148 -4.57 13.80 42.70
N LEU A 149 -4.78 12.81 43.58
CA LEU A 149 -4.45 11.41 43.31
C LEU A 149 -5.25 10.87 42.13
N ARG A 150 -6.55 11.19 42.05
CA ARG A 150 -7.41 10.83 40.92
C ARG A 150 -6.88 11.39 39.60
N ILE A 151 -6.49 12.67 39.58
CA ILE A 151 -5.92 13.31 38.37
C ILE A 151 -4.59 12.64 38.00
N ALA A 152 -3.71 12.42 38.97
CA ALA A 152 -2.40 11.80 38.75
C ALA A 152 -2.54 10.38 38.17
N GLU A 153 -3.48 9.57 38.69
CA GLU A 153 -3.73 8.23 38.17
C GLU A 153 -4.24 8.27 36.72
N ARG A 154 -5.19 9.17 36.42
CA ARG A 154 -5.67 9.34 35.03
C ARG A 154 -4.55 9.76 34.08
N GLN A 155 -3.67 10.67 34.51
CA GLN A 155 -2.53 11.10 33.70
C GLN A 155 -1.54 9.96 33.46
N ALA A 156 -1.21 9.18 34.50
CA ALA A 156 -0.33 8.03 34.39
C ALA A 156 -0.91 6.99 33.42
N TRP A 157 -2.21 6.69 33.54
CA TRP A 157 -2.88 5.74 32.66
C TRP A 157 -2.95 6.23 31.21
N ASN A 158 -3.24 7.53 31.00
CA ASN A 158 -3.24 8.12 29.66
C ASN A 158 -1.88 7.97 28.96
N LEU A 159 -0.76 8.19 29.67
CA LEU A 159 0.58 7.99 29.10
C LEU A 159 0.86 6.53 28.74
N ILE A 160 0.39 5.58 29.55
CA ILE A 160 0.51 4.13 29.27
C ILE A 160 -0.30 3.77 28.03
N GLU A 161 -1.55 4.20 27.96
CA GLU A 161 -2.43 3.92 26.83
C GLU A 161 -1.97 4.60 25.54
N LEU A 162 -1.45 5.83 25.62
CA LEU A 162 -0.86 6.51 24.47
C LEU A 162 0.33 5.74 23.92
N ARG A 163 1.23 5.29 24.80
CA ARG A 163 2.39 4.48 24.39
C ARG A 163 1.94 3.19 23.71
N GLU A 164 0.92 2.54 24.26
CA GLU A 164 0.39 1.31 23.70
C GLU A 164 -0.37 1.52 22.38
N TRP A 165 -1.15 2.59 22.27
CA TRP A 165 -1.77 3.01 21.02
C TRP A 165 -0.72 3.26 19.94
N VAL A 166 0.36 4.00 20.23
CA VAL A 166 1.45 4.23 19.26
C VAL A 166 2.05 2.90 18.77
N ARG A 167 2.29 1.94 19.67
CA ARG A 167 2.79 0.61 19.27
C ARG A 167 1.82 -0.12 18.35
N GLN A 168 0.53 -0.10 18.68
CA GLN A 168 -0.49 -0.78 17.88
C GLN A 168 -0.66 -0.11 16.50
N GLN A 169 -0.62 1.21 16.43
CA GLN A 169 -0.64 1.96 15.17
C GLN A 169 0.59 1.63 14.30
N ALA A 170 1.77 1.51 14.90
CA ALA A 170 3.00 1.14 14.20
C ALA A 170 3.03 -0.32 13.75
N ALA A 171 2.24 -1.19 14.37
CA ALA A 171 2.11 -2.60 14.02
C ALA A 171 1.08 -2.86 12.90
N VAL A 172 0.31 -1.85 12.48
CA VAL A 172 -0.63 -2.00 11.36
C VAL A 172 0.17 -2.23 10.09
N ASP A 173 -0.06 -3.38 9.46
CA ASP A 173 0.60 -3.75 8.22
C ASP A 173 0.15 -2.80 7.10
N VAL A 174 1.12 -2.12 6.49
CA VAL A 174 0.90 -1.19 5.37
C VAL A 174 1.21 -1.81 4.02
N THR A 175 1.64 -3.07 3.98
CA THR A 175 1.88 -3.77 2.71
C THR A 175 0.56 -4.10 2.01
N PRO A 176 0.52 -4.03 0.66
CA PRO A 176 -0.65 -4.44 -0.09
C PRO A 176 -0.83 -5.96 0.02
N ALA A 177 -2.07 -6.42 0.16
CA ALA A 177 -2.41 -7.83 0.36
C ALA A 177 -1.93 -8.76 -0.79
N SER A 178 -1.69 -8.20 -1.98
CA SER A 178 -1.11 -8.91 -3.12
C SER A 178 0.36 -9.30 -2.93
N GLU A 179 1.12 -8.60 -2.09
CA GLU A 179 2.51 -8.94 -1.77
C GLU A 179 2.65 -9.87 -0.55
N ALA A 180 1.61 -9.98 0.29
CA ALA A 180 1.64 -10.85 1.47
C ALA A 180 1.35 -12.34 1.17
N ALA A 181 0.98 -12.66 -0.08
CA ALA A 181 0.61 -14.00 -0.53
C ALA A 181 1.71 -14.73 -1.32
N ASP A 182 2.83 -14.05 -1.58
CA ASP A 182 4.06 -14.61 -2.19
C ASP A 182 5.11 -14.90 -1.11
#